data_AF-A0A3C0AIC1-F1
#
_entry.id   AF-A0A3C0AIC1-F1
#
_cell.length_a   1.000
_cell.length_b   1.000
_cell.length_c   1.000
_cell.angle_alpha   90.00
_cell.angle_beta   90.00
_cell.angle_gamma   90.00
#
_symmetry.space_group_name_H-M   'P 1'
#
loop_
_entity.id
_entity.type
_entity.pdbx_description
1 polymer ?
#
loop_
_entity_poly.entity_id
_entity_poly.type
_entity_poly.pdbx_seq_one_letter_code
_entity_poly.pdbx_strand_id
1 'polypeptide(L)' 'DNKFIVLGEKGTLAIVKVDPQEFHEVCRTSFPQINYPAWAAPVLAHKRLYLRSESHLICLDFAKQQSEKKE' A
#
# COMPACT_ATOMS: atom_id res chain seq x y z
N ASP A 1 14.42 0.42 0.30
CA ASP A 1 14.91 0.58 -1.09
C ASP A 1 14.62 -0.64 -1.96
N ASN A 2 14.55 -0.44 -3.28
CA ASN A 2 14.20 -1.41 -4.36
C ASN A 2 12.83 -2.10 -4.23
N LYS A 3 11.80 -1.35 -3.85
CA LYS A 3 10.43 -1.86 -3.81
C LYS A 3 9.47 -0.82 -4.38
N PHE A 4 8.44 -1.28 -5.09
CA PHE A 4 7.29 -0.47 -5.45
C PHE A 4 6.19 -0.61 -4.40
N ILE A 5 5.49 0.50 -4.18
CA ILE A 5 4.21 0.53 -3.48
C ILE A 5 3.14 0.62 -4.57
N VAL A 6 2.34 -0.43 -4.71
CA VAL A 6 1.37 -0.57 -5.79
C VAL A 6 -0.03 -0.57 -5.20
N LEU A 7 -0.91 0.25 -5.77
CA LEU A 7 -2.34 0.21 -5.47
C LEU A 7 -3.06 -0.34 -6.71
N GLY A 8 -3.70 -1.51 -6.56
CA GLY A 8 -4.54 -2.08 -7.60
C GLY A 8 -5.94 -1.45 -7.60
N GLU A 9 -6.62 -1.52 -8.74
CA GLU A 9 -7.93 -0.88 -8.96
C GLU A 9 -9.02 -1.27 -7.94
N LYS A 10 -8.97 -2.49 -7.41
CA LYS A 10 -9.89 -2.98 -6.38
C LYS A 10 -9.54 -2.53 -4.95
N GLY A 11 -8.51 -1.69 -4.79
CA GLY A 11 -8.04 -1.19 -3.49
C GLY A 11 -7.00 -2.06 -2.79
N THR A 12 -6.45 -3.08 -3.47
CA THR A 12 -5.37 -3.90 -2.93
C THR A 12 -4.07 -3.10 -2.91
N LEU A 13 -3.50 -2.90 -1.73
CA LEU A 13 -2.18 -2.31 -1.55
C LEU A 13 -1.13 -3.43 -1.47
N ALA A 14 -0.10 -3.37 -2.31
CA ALA A 14 0.98 -4.36 -2.33
C ALA A 14 2.36 -3.69 -2.28
N ILE A 15 3.30 -4.38 -1.66
CA ILE A 15 4.72 -4.08 -1.77
C ILE A 15 5.34 -5.11 -2.69
N VAL A 16 6.02 -4.65 -3.75
CA VAL A 16 6.55 -5.50 -4.81
C VAL A 16 8.04 -5.22 -4.96
N LYS A 17 8.88 -6.24 -5.20
CA LYS A 17 10.29 -6.00 -5.55
C LYS A 17 10.38 -5.46 -6.98
N VAL A 18 11.32 -4.56 -7.21
CA VAL A 18 11.60 -4.08 -8.57
C VAL A 18 12.47 -5.13 -9.27
N ASP A 19 11.86 -5.92 -10.15
CA ASP A 19 12.52 -6.96 -10.95
C ASP A 19 11.97 -6.94 -12.40
N PRO A 20 12.83 -6.83 -13.43
CA PRO A 20 12.37 -6.79 -14.82
C PRO A 20 12.00 -8.16 -15.40
N GLN A 21 12.43 -9.27 -14.77
CA GLN A 21 12.23 -10.62 -15.29
C GLN A 21 10.91 -11.23 -14.84
N GLU A 22 10.51 -10.96 -13.60
CA GLU A 22 9.29 -11.54 -13.04
C GLU A 22 8.67 -10.68 -11.93
N PHE A 23 7.40 -10.97 -11.60
CA PHE A 23 6.68 -10.29 -10.54
C PHE A 23 6.93 -10.95 -9.18
N HIS A 24 7.41 -10.17 -8.23
CA HIS A 24 7.67 -10.63 -6.86
C HIS A 24 6.94 -9.80 -5.81
N GLU A 25 5.80 -10.30 -5.33
CA GLU A 25 5.11 -9.69 -4.20
C GLU A 25 5.79 -10.01 -2.88
N VAL A 26 6.00 -8.98 -2.05
CA VAL A 26 6.52 -9.11 -0.68
C VAL A 26 5.38 -9.28 0.31
N CYS A 27 4.36 -8.43 0.21
CA CYS A 27 3.16 -8.50 1.02
C CYS A 27 2.01 -7.72 0.36
N ARG A 28 0.79 -8.03 0.77
CA ARG A 28 -0.43 -7.31 0.38
C ARG A 28 -1.35 -7.07 1.57
N THR A 29 -2.15 -6.02 1.46
CA THR A 29 -3.21 -5.70 2.41
C THR A 29 -4.33 -4.94 1.71
N SER A 30 -5.43 -4.70 2.41
CA SER A 30 -6.54 -3.88 1.95
C SER A 30 -7.16 -3.12 3.12
N PHE A 31 -7.80 -2.01 2.80
CA PHE A 31 -8.49 -1.16 3.77
C PHE A 31 -9.93 -0.99 3.29
N PRO A 32 -10.95 -1.20 4.13
CA PRO A 32 -12.35 -1.03 3.72
C PRO A 32 -12.68 0.35 3.11
N GLN A 33 -11.93 1.38 3.51
CA GLN A 33 -12.04 2.76 3.03
C GLN A 33 -11.50 2.97 1.61
N ILE A 34 -10.65 2.05 1.13
CA ILE A 34 -10.02 2.08 -0.19
C ILE A 34 -10.61 0.93 -0.99
N ASN A 35 -11.64 1.24 -1.76
CA ASN A 35 -12.41 0.29 -2.53
C ASN A 35 -12.43 0.69 -4.02
N TYR A 36 -13.05 -0.16 -4.83
CA TYR A 36 -13.19 0.07 -6.25
C TYR A 36 -14.06 1.32 -6.53
N PRO A 37 -13.64 2.25 -7.42
CA PRO A 37 -12.35 2.29 -8.11
C PRO A 37 -11.24 3.00 -7.31
N ALA A 38 -10.06 2.39 -7.22
CA ALA A 38 -8.88 2.95 -6.55
C ALA A 38 -7.79 3.37 -7.57
N TRP A 39 -8.02 4.47 -8.28
CA TRP A 39 -7.10 4.93 -9.35
C TRP A 39 -6.00 5.90 -8.90
N ALA A 40 -6.15 6.52 -7.73
CA ALA A 40 -5.17 7.46 -7.23
C ALA A 40 -3.90 6.73 -6.79
N ALA A 41 -2.76 7.04 -7.42
CA ALA A 41 -1.48 6.45 -7.05
C ALA A 41 -1.16 6.71 -5.56
N PRO A 42 -0.59 5.72 -4.85
CA PRO A 42 -0.17 5.90 -3.47
C PRO A 42 0.93 6.96 -3.37
N VAL A 43 0.83 7.86 -2.38
CA VAL A 43 1.83 8.92 -2.16
C VAL A 43 2.61 8.63 -0.88
N LEU A 44 3.93 8.54 -0.97
CA LEU A 44 4.82 8.40 0.17
C LEU A 44 5.53 9.74 0.44
N ALA A 45 5.30 10.32 1.61
CA ALA A 45 5.96 11.56 2.03
C ALA A 45 6.20 11.53 3.54
N HIS A 46 7.38 11.96 4.00
CA HIS A 46 7.72 12.03 5.44
C HIS A 46 7.43 10.75 6.24
N LYS A 47 7.74 9.57 5.66
CA LYS A 47 7.46 8.24 6.26
C LYS A 47 5.97 7.97 6.50
N ARG A 48 5.09 8.68 5.78
CA ARG A 48 3.64 8.46 5.79
C ARG A 48 3.17 8.09 4.40
N LEU A 49 2.35 7.04 4.33
CA LEU A 49 1.77 6.56 3.10
C LEU A 49 0.31 7.01 3.03
N TYR A 50 -0.02 7.76 2.00
CA TYR A 50 -1.35 8.30 1.76
C TYR A 50 -2.04 7.51 0.67
N LEU A 51 -3.25 7.01 0.98
CA LEU A 51 -4.14 6.36 0.02
C LEU A 51 -5.44 7.13 -0.06
N ARG A 52 -5.98 7.28 -1.27
CA ARG A 52 -7.17 8.07 -1.55
C ARG A 52 -8.20 7.26 -2.31
N SER A 53 -9.44 7.26 -1.84
CA SER A 53 -10.63 6.87 -2.60
C SER A 53 -11.48 8.12 -2.88
N GLU A 54 -12.67 7.96 -3.45
CA GLU A 54 -13.58 9.10 -3.68
C GLU A 54 -14.04 9.75 -2.37
N SER A 55 -14.22 8.95 -1.33
CA SER A 55 -14.83 9.38 -0.06
C SER A 55 -13.84 9.50 1.10
N HIS A 56 -12.66 8.88 0.99
CA HIS A 56 -11.70 8.80 2.09
C HIS A 56 -10.27 9.15 1.65
N LEU A 57 -9.54 9.78 2.57
CA LEU A 57 -8.08 9.91 2.52
C LEU A 57 -7.53 9.27 3.80
N ILE A 58 -6.77 8.19 3.66
CA ILE A 58 -6.14 7.51 4.79
C ILE A 58 -4.65 7.80 4.81
N CYS A 59 -4.10 7.98 6.02
CA CYS A 59 -2.69 8.20 6.26
C CYS A 59 -2.17 7.05 7.12
N LEU A 60 -1.28 6.24 6.55
CA LEU A 60 -0.64 5.13 7.24
C LEU A 60 0.74 5.59 7.72
N ASP A 61 1.05 5.28 8.97
CA ASP A 61 2.41 5.43 9.49
C ASP A 61 3.29 4.30 8.93
N PHE A 62 4.18 4.64 8.01
CA PHE A 62 5.03 3.68 7.32
C PHE A 62 6.29 3.33 8.13
N ALA A 63 6.61 4.10 9.18
CA ALA A 63 7.73 3.85 10.06
C ALA A 63 7.37 2.88 11.21
N LYS A 64 6.08 2.75 11.51
CA LYS A 64 5.61 1.90 12.60
C LYS A 64 5.71 0.43 12.19
N GLN A 65 6.64 -0.29 12.81
CA GLN A 65 6.67 -1.75 12.69
C GLN A 65 5.41 -2.34 13.31
N GLN A 66 4.81 -3.30 12.63
CA GLN A 66 3.70 -4.07 13.18
C GLN A 66 4.24 -4.82 14.41
N SER A 67 3.81 -4.42 15.60
CA SER A 67 4.06 -5.20 16.81
C SER A 67 3.43 -6.56 16.60
N GLU A 68 4.23 -7.63 16.62
CA GLU A 68 3.77 -9.02 16.55
C GLU A 68 2.56 -9.18 17.49
N LYS A 69 1.41 -9.54 16.93
CA LYS A 69 0.35 -10.14 17.74
C LYS A 69 0.92 -11.47 18.23
N LYS A 70 1.40 -11.51 19.47
CA LYS A 70 1.54 -12.75 20.23
C LYS A 70 0.13 -13.30 20.41
N GLU A 71 -0.16 -14.38 19.71
CA GLU A 71 -1.13 -15.39 20.16
C GLU A 71 -0.47 -16.28 21.22
#